data_AF-A0A9E2AIC5-F1
#
_entry.id   AF-A0A9E2AIC5-F1
#
_cell.length_a   1.000
_cell.length_b   1.000
_cell.length_c   1.000
_cell.angle_alpha   90.00
_cell.angle_beta   90.00
_cell.angle_gamma   90.00
#
_symmetry.space_group_name_H-M   'P 1'
#
loop_
_entity.id
_entity.type
_entity.pdbx_description
1 polymer ?
#
loop_
_entity_poly.entity_id
_entity_poly.type
_entity_poly.pdbx_seq_one_letter_code
_entity_poly.pdbx_strand_id
1 'polypeptide(L)'
;MSFPLAPSRERRRRRRIWLLLGLAVVVGVVALAVRFRTETRDTASYLTLAKEIADDEAQLAESLDVLLEDLATLDRPDLMRRIELLSSTASELRGSLDDVVITGTVAETHGFLVVASTSWRDALAGLDDGVVAVLE
;
A
#
# COMPACT_ATOMS: atom_id res chain seq x y z
N MET A 1 -39.81 -71.05 -3.44
CA MET A 1 -38.50 -70.71 -2.83
C MET A 1 -37.67 -69.99 -3.89
N SER A 2 -36.93 -68.95 -3.49
CA SER A 2 -35.95 -68.14 -4.27
C SER A 2 -36.48 -66.83 -4.89
N PHE A 3 -36.20 -65.72 -4.21
CA PHE A 3 -36.32 -64.35 -4.72
C PHE A 3 -35.06 -63.96 -5.51
N PRO A 4 -35.17 -63.27 -6.67
CA PRO A 4 -34.00 -62.76 -7.38
C PRO A 4 -33.51 -61.45 -6.77
N LEU A 5 -32.23 -61.42 -6.37
CA LEU A 5 -31.54 -60.22 -5.90
C LEU A 5 -31.23 -59.28 -7.07
N ALA A 6 -31.82 -58.09 -7.08
CA ALA A 6 -31.49 -57.04 -8.05
C ALA A 6 -30.08 -56.46 -7.80
N PRO A 7 -29.27 -56.18 -8.84
CA PRO A 7 -27.91 -55.69 -8.64
C PRO A 7 -27.88 -54.21 -8.20
N SER A 8 -27.09 -53.98 -7.15
CA SER A 8 -26.80 -52.71 -6.46
C SER A 8 -26.59 -51.46 -7.34
N ARG A 9 -27.63 -50.61 -7.44
CA ARG A 9 -27.53 -49.24 -8.02
C ARG A 9 -26.76 -48.25 -7.13
N GLU A 10 -26.50 -48.58 -5.87
CA GLU A 10 -25.84 -47.68 -4.91
C GLU A 10 -24.34 -47.44 -5.17
N ARG A 11 -23.62 -48.41 -5.75
CA ARG A 11 -22.17 -48.28 -5.98
C ARG A 11 -21.82 -47.16 -6.97
N ARG A 12 -22.63 -46.96 -8.01
CA ARG A 12 -22.44 -45.87 -9.00
C ARG A 12 -22.71 -44.50 -8.39
N ARG A 13 -23.70 -44.39 -7.50
CA ARG A 13 -24.05 -43.12 -6.82
C ARG A 13 -22.97 -42.72 -5.83
N ARG A 14 -22.45 -43.67 -5.04
CA ARG A 14 -21.31 -43.43 -4.13
C ARG A 14 -20.06 -42.98 -4.89
N ARG A 15 -19.71 -43.63 -6.00
CA ARG A 15 -18.56 -43.21 -6.84
C ARG A 15 -18.72 -41.78 -7.39
N ARG A 16 -19.91 -41.39 -7.82
CA ARG A 16 -20.18 -40.00 -8.28
C ARG A 16 -20.04 -38.98 -7.16
N ILE A 17 -20.52 -39.29 -5.96
CA ILE A 17 -20.40 -38.41 -4.79
C ILE A 17 -18.91 -38.21 -4.43
N TRP A 18 -18.12 -39.28 -4.41
CA TRP A 18 -16.68 -39.19 -4.15
C TRP A 18 -15.92 -38.37 -5.21
N LEU A 19 -16.30 -38.50 -6.49
CA LEU A 19 -15.71 -37.70 -7.57
C LEU A 19 -16.04 -36.21 -7.43
N LEU A 20 -17.29 -35.87 -7.09
CA LEU A 20 -17.69 -34.48 -6.86
C LEU A 20 -17.01 -33.88 -5.63
N LEU A 21 -16.87 -34.67 -4.56
CA LEU A 21 -16.15 -34.26 -3.35
C LEU A 21 -14.67 -33.96 -3.68
N GLY A 22 -14.01 -34.86 -4.41
CA GLY A 22 -12.63 -34.67 -4.86
C GLY A 22 -12.47 -33.43 -5.73
N LEU A 23 -13.39 -33.19 -6.67
CA LEU A 23 -13.40 -31.99 -7.51
C LEU A 23 -13.54 -30.70 -6.68
N ALA A 24 -14.46 -30.68 -5.71
CA ALA A 24 -14.66 -29.51 -4.85
C ALA A 24 -13.40 -29.18 -4.02
N VAL A 25 -12.71 -30.20 -3.51
CA VAL A 25 -11.44 -30.03 -2.79
C VAL A 25 -10.37 -29.45 -3.71
N VAL A 26 -10.22 -29.97 -4.93
CA VAL A 26 -9.24 -29.45 -5.90
C VAL A 26 -9.53 -28.00 -6.25
N VAL A 27 -10.79 -27.64 -6.50
CA VAL A 27 -11.18 -26.24 -6.80
C VAL A 27 -10.87 -25.33 -5.61
N GLY A 28 -11.15 -25.76 -4.38
CA GLY A 28 -10.81 -25.00 -3.17
C GLY A 28 -9.30 -24.76 -3.01
N VAL A 29 -8.48 -25.79 -3.24
CA VAL A 29 -7.01 -25.67 -3.19
C VAL A 29 -6.49 -24.73 -4.28
N VAL A 30 -7.01 -24.82 -5.51
CA VAL A 30 -6.62 -23.93 -6.61
C VAL A 30 -7.03 -22.49 -6.31
N ALA A 31 -8.25 -22.26 -5.83
CA ALA A 31 -8.71 -20.93 -5.46
C ALA A 31 -7.86 -20.33 -4.33
N LEU A 32 -7.50 -21.13 -3.32
CA LEU A 32 -6.62 -20.71 -2.23
C LEU A 32 -5.21 -20.41 -2.72
N ALA A 33 -4.65 -21.24 -3.60
CA ALA A 33 -3.32 -21.03 -4.18
C ALA A 33 -3.26 -19.77 -5.07
N VAL A 34 -4.30 -19.53 -5.87
CA VAL A 34 -4.44 -18.31 -6.67
C VAL A 34 -4.53 -17.10 -5.75
N ARG A 35 -5.39 -17.15 -4.72
CA ARG A 35 -5.53 -16.08 -3.74
C ARG A 35 -4.21 -15.77 -3.04
N PHE A 36 -3.51 -16.78 -2.57
CA PHE A 36 -2.21 -16.63 -1.90
C PHE A 36 -1.16 -16.01 -2.83
N ARG A 37 -1.14 -16.43 -4.10
CA ARG A 37 -0.23 -15.89 -5.12
C ARG A 37 -0.54 -14.44 -5.45
N THR A 38 -1.82 -14.07 -5.51
CA THR A 38 -2.26 -12.69 -5.72
C THR A 38 -1.92 -11.82 -4.51
N GLU A 39 -2.24 -12.25 -3.28
CA GLU A 39 -1.91 -11.53 -2.04
C GLU A 39 -0.39 -11.28 -1.91
N THR A 40 0.44 -12.26 -2.29
CA THR A 40 1.90 -12.11 -2.30
C THR A 40 2.37 -11.09 -3.35
N ARG A 41 1.78 -11.12 -4.55
CA ARG A 41 2.12 -10.18 -5.62
C ARG A 41 1.71 -8.74 -5.26
N ASP A 42 0.52 -8.57 -4.70
CA ASP A 42 0.00 -7.26 -4.30
C ASP A 42 0.83 -6.70 -3.15
N THR A 43 1.22 -7.53 -2.20
CA THR A 43 2.15 -7.14 -1.11
C THR A 43 3.51 -6.70 -1.65
N ALA A 44 4.09 -7.43 -2.60
CA ALA A 44 5.36 -7.04 -3.22
C ALA A 44 5.24 -5.73 -4.00
N SER A 45 4.15 -5.54 -4.75
CA SER A 45 3.87 -4.30 -5.47
C SER A 45 3.73 -3.11 -4.51
N TYR A 46 3.01 -3.30 -3.40
CA TYR A 46 2.87 -2.31 -2.34
C TYR A 46 4.23 -1.92 -1.76
N LEU A 47 5.08 -2.88 -1.39
CA LEU A 47 6.39 -2.60 -0.79
C LEU A 47 7.32 -1.85 -1.74
N THR A 48 7.24 -2.12 -3.05
CA THR A 48 7.98 -1.34 -4.05
C THR A 48 7.53 0.11 -4.07
N LEU A 49 6.22 0.37 -4.12
CA LEU A 49 5.68 1.73 -4.09
C LEU A 49 5.99 2.45 -2.78
N ALA A 50 5.83 1.77 -1.64
CA ALA A 50 6.16 2.32 -0.33
C ALA A 50 7.65 2.69 -0.22
N LYS A 51 8.54 1.91 -0.86
CA LYS A 51 9.96 2.23 -0.94
C LYS A 51 10.21 3.46 -1.82
N GLU A 52 9.57 3.55 -2.97
CA GLU A 52 9.68 4.69 -3.88
C GLU A 52 9.28 5.99 -3.16
N ILE A 53 8.12 6.00 -2.49
CA ILE A 53 7.66 7.14 -1.69
C ILE A 53 8.64 7.47 -0.56
N ALA A 54 9.18 6.47 0.13
CA ALA A 54 10.16 6.70 1.20
C ALA A 54 11.49 7.28 0.67
N ASP A 55 11.93 6.85 -0.52
CA ASP A 55 13.12 7.39 -1.17
C ASP A 55 12.87 8.86 -1.61
N ASP A 56 11.67 9.19 -2.11
CA ASP A 56 11.28 10.56 -2.49
C ASP A 56 11.17 11.49 -1.26
N GLU A 57 10.60 11.01 -0.14
CA GLU A 57 10.55 11.73 1.13
C GLU A 57 11.96 12.00 1.69
N ALA A 58 12.90 11.07 1.50
CA ALA A 58 14.29 11.28 1.89
C ALA A 58 14.97 12.38 1.04
N GLN A 59 14.66 12.43 -0.27
CA GLN A 59 15.16 13.48 -1.15
C GLN A 59 14.56 14.85 -0.81
N LEU A 60 13.30 14.90 -0.39
CA LEU A 60 12.67 16.10 0.16
C LEU A 60 13.39 16.59 1.43
N ALA A 61 13.72 15.68 2.34
CA ALA A 61 14.46 16.02 3.55
C ALA A 61 15.85 16.60 3.23
N GLU A 62 16.58 16.02 2.27
CA GLU A 62 17.86 16.56 1.80
C GLU A 62 17.70 17.95 1.18
N SER A 63 16.64 18.16 0.40
CA SER A 63 16.35 19.47 -0.21
C SER A 63 16.02 20.54 0.83
N LEU A 64 15.33 20.15 1.92
CA LEU A 64 15.08 21.03 3.06
C LEU A 64 16.38 21.37 3.79
N ASP A 65 17.26 20.39 4.01
CA ASP A 65 18.54 20.59 4.69
C ASP A 65 19.39 21.64 3.95
N VAL A 66 19.52 21.49 2.62
CA VAL A 66 20.19 22.48 1.75
C VAL A 66 19.54 23.86 1.86
N LEU A 67 18.20 23.93 1.89
CA LEU A 67 17.48 25.19 2.03
C LEU A 67 17.75 25.87 3.37
N LEU A 68 17.88 25.11 4.45
CA LEU A 68 18.21 25.62 5.78
C LEU A 68 19.67 26.08 5.88
N GLU A 69 20.60 25.40 5.21
CA GLU A 69 22.00 25.85 5.11
C GLU A 69 22.12 27.19 4.36
N ASP A 70 21.36 27.35 3.27
CA ASP A 70 21.34 28.56 2.44
C ASP A 70 20.44 29.68 3.00
N LEU A 71 19.80 29.48 4.16
CA LEU A 71 18.78 30.40 4.68
C LEU A 71 19.29 31.84 4.87
N ALA A 72 20.56 32.00 5.24
CA ALA A 72 21.18 33.30 5.47
C ALA A 72 21.55 34.06 4.18
N THR A 73 21.60 33.36 3.04
CA THR A 73 22.03 33.91 1.74
C THR A 73 20.89 34.03 0.74
N LEU A 74 19.76 33.36 0.99
CA LEU A 74 18.56 33.40 0.16
C LEU A 74 17.75 34.69 0.39
N ASP A 75 17.36 35.31 -0.73
CA ASP A 75 16.36 36.39 -0.70
C ASP A 75 14.97 35.81 -0.37
N ARG A 76 14.19 36.54 0.43
CA ARG A 76 12.82 36.16 0.87
C ARG A 76 11.93 35.54 -0.24
N PRO A 77 11.76 36.16 -1.43
CA PRO A 77 10.90 35.58 -2.46
C PRO A 77 11.39 34.22 -2.98
N ASP A 78 12.70 33.99 -3.03
CA ASP A 78 13.25 32.70 -3.42
C ASP A 78 13.13 31.66 -2.31
N LEU A 79 13.30 32.06 -1.05
CA LEU A 79 13.03 31.20 0.10
C LEU A 79 11.57 30.71 0.10
N MET A 80 10.60 31.62 0.00
CA MET A 80 9.17 31.28 -0.04
C MET A 80 8.84 30.37 -1.22
N ARG A 81 9.38 30.65 -2.42
CA ARG A 81 9.17 29.79 -3.59
C ARG A 81 9.66 28.37 -3.37
N ARG A 82 10.83 28.20 -2.73
CA ARG A 82 11.39 26.88 -2.49
C ARG A 82 10.63 26.11 -1.40
N ILE A 83 10.19 26.78 -0.34
CA ILE A 83 9.34 26.18 0.70
C ILE A 83 8.01 25.73 0.11
N GLU A 84 7.36 26.56 -0.72
CA GLU A 84 6.14 26.20 -1.43
C GLU A 84 6.33 24.94 -2.30
N LEU A 85 7.45 24.85 -3.03
CA LEU A 85 7.78 23.68 -3.85
C LEU A 85 7.97 22.40 -3.00
N LEU A 86 8.61 22.51 -1.82
CA LEU A 86 8.75 21.39 -0.91
C LEU A 86 7.38 20.94 -0.35
N SER A 87 6.55 21.91 0.04
CA SER A 87 5.20 21.67 0.56
C SER A 87 4.27 21.04 -0.48
N SER A 88 4.30 21.52 -1.73
CA SER A 88 3.52 20.97 -2.83
C SER A 88 3.92 19.53 -3.13
N THR A 89 5.23 19.26 -3.19
CA THR A 89 5.77 17.93 -3.49
C THR A 89 5.42 16.94 -2.36
N ALA A 90 5.58 17.34 -1.09
CA ALA A 90 5.18 16.51 0.05
C ALA A 90 3.66 16.22 0.05
N SER A 91 2.84 17.18 -0.37
CA SER A 91 1.40 16.99 -0.51
C SER A 91 1.04 16.02 -1.64
N GLU A 92 1.74 16.08 -2.79
CA GLU A 92 1.58 15.15 -3.90
C GLU A 92 1.95 13.71 -3.49
N LEU A 93 3.09 13.53 -2.82
CA LEU A 93 3.51 12.22 -2.31
C LEU A 93 2.51 11.66 -1.30
N ARG A 94 2.01 12.48 -0.38
CA ARG A 94 0.96 12.05 0.55
C ARG A 94 -0.32 11.65 -0.19
N GLY A 95 -0.71 12.39 -1.22
CA GLY A 95 -1.86 12.09 -2.06
C GLY A 95 -1.71 10.75 -2.81
N SER A 96 -0.50 10.42 -3.27
CA SER A 96 -0.22 9.14 -3.94
C SER A 96 -0.53 7.92 -3.08
N LEU A 97 -0.46 8.06 -1.74
CA LEU A 97 -0.80 7.00 -0.79
C LEU A 97 -2.32 6.74 -0.69
N ASP A 98 -3.17 7.72 -1.02
CA ASP A 98 -4.63 7.57 -0.90
C ASP A 98 -5.22 6.69 -2.01
N ASP A 99 -4.55 6.58 -3.15
CA ASP A 99 -4.98 5.76 -4.29
C ASP A 99 -4.54 4.29 -4.20
N VAL A 100 -3.81 3.92 -3.14
CA VAL A 100 -3.24 2.58 -2.99
C VAL A 100 -4.28 1.58 -2.49
N VAL A 101 -4.48 0.50 -3.25
CA VAL A 101 -5.33 -0.62 -2.81
C VAL A 101 -4.60 -1.44 -1.75
N ILE A 102 -5.10 -1.38 -0.51
CA ILE A 102 -4.49 -2.04 0.64
C ILE A 102 -5.07 -3.43 0.87
N THR A 103 -4.19 -4.42 0.95
CA THR A 103 -4.54 -5.78 1.40
C THR A 103 -4.23 -5.94 2.89
N GLY A 104 -4.92 -6.87 3.57
CA GLY A 104 -4.86 -7.00 5.03
C GLY A 104 -3.45 -7.25 5.61
N THR A 105 -2.54 -7.82 4.83
CA THR A 105 -1.15 -8.08 5.23
C THR A 105 -0.28 -6.83 5.31
N VAL A 106 -0.61 -5.75 4.58
CA VAL A 106 0.19 -4.51 4.53
C VAL A 106 -0.52 -3.31 5.16
N ALA A 107 -1.75 -3.49 5.63
CA ALA A 107 -2.58 -2.42 6.17
C ALA A 107 -1.94 -1.67 7.35
N GLU A 108 -1.28 -2.40 8.26
CA GLU A 108 -0.61 -1.79 9.41
C GLU A 108 0.60 -0.96 8.98
N THR A 109 1.46 -1.51 8.10
CA THR A 109 2.62 -0.79 7.55
C THR A 109 2.20 0.45 6.76
N HIS A 110 1.11 0.35 6.00
CA HIS A 110 0.52 1.48 5.31
C HIS A 110 0.04 2.58 6.26
N GLY A 111 -0.60 2.20 7.36
CA GLY A 111 -0.97 3.15 8.42
C GLY A 111 0.22 3.94 8.94
N PHE A 112 1.37 3.29 9.21
CA PHE A 112 2.58 3.99 9.66
C PHE A 112 3.12 4.96 8.60
N LEU A 113 3.16 4.55 7.34
CA LEU A 113 3.65 5.40 6.24
C LEU A 113 2.74 6.62 6.04
N VAL A 114 1.42 6.42 6.06
CA VAL A 114 0.43 7.51 6.01
C VAL A 114 0.64 8.51 7.14
N VAL A 115 0.82 8.03 8.38
CA VAL A 115 1.07 8.91 9.54
C VAL A 115 2.39 9.67 9.38
N ALA A 116 3.46 9.00 8.94
CA ALA A 116 4.76 9.63 8.72
C ALA A 116 4.69 10.74 7.65
N SER A 117 4.16 10.45 6.47
CA SER A 117 4.01 11.44 5.39
C SER A 117 3.07 12.58 5.77
N THR A 118 2.00 12.30 6.54
CA THR A 118 1.11 13.37 7.05
C THR A 118 1.88 14.28 8.02
N SER A 119 2.62 13.71 8.97
CA SER A 119 3.41 14.49 9.92
C SER A 119 4.48 15.33 9.24
N TRP A 120 5.09 14.82 8.18
CA TRP A 120 6.11 15.55 7.42
C TRP A 120 5.52 16.72 6.65
N ARG A 121 4.42 16.49 5.92
CA ARG A 121 3.65 17.54 5.25
C ARG A 121 3.23 18.65 6.22
N ASP A 122 2.71 18.26 7.39
CA ASP A 122 2.28 19.21 8.41
C ASP A 122 3.46 20.03 8.97
N ALA A 123 4.63 19.41 9.11
CA ALA A 123 5.84 20.11 9.53
C ALA A 123 6.32 21.13 8.49
N LEU A 124 6.27 20.79 7.19
CA LEU A 124 6.61 21.72 6.10
C LEU A 124 5.62 22.89 6.02
N ALA A 125 4.32 22.64 6.21
CA ALA A 125 3.32 23.70 6.29
C ALA A 125 3.58 24.62 7.50
N GLY A 126 3.93 24.04 8.66
CA GLY A 126 4.30 24.83 9.84
C GLY A 126 5.59 25.64 9.66
N LEU A 127 6.53 25.15 8.84
CA LEU A 127 7.73 25.90 8.47
C LEU A 127 7.39 27.12 7.62
N ASP A 128 6.49 26.97 6.64
CA ASP A 128 6.01 28.08 5.81
C ASP A 128 5.36 29.18 6.67
N ASP A 129 4.42 28.80 7.53
CA ASP A 129 3.77 29.72 8.49
C ASP A 129 4.79 30.42 9.39
N GLY A 130 5.79 29.69 9.88
CA GLY A 130 6.83 30.22 10.75
C GLY A 130 7.76 31.20 10.04
N VAL A 131 8.15 30.91 8.80
CA VAL A 131 8.97 31.80 7.97
C VAL A 131 8.22 33.09 7.64
N VAL A 132 6.92 32.99 7.33
CA VAL A 132 6.06 34.19 7.15
C VAL A 132 6.04 35.03 8.42
N ALA A 133 5.81 34.42 9.58
CA ALA A 133 5.69 35.14 10.86
C ALA A 133 6.99 35.81 11.33
N VAL A 134 8.17 35.27 10.99
CA VAL A 134 9.47 35.87 11.35
C VAL A 134 9.84 37.02 10.41
N LEU A 135 9.33 37.01 9.17
CA LEU A 135 9.68 37.98 8.14
C LEU A 135 8.69 39.16 8.02
N GLU A 136 7.62 39.17 8.82
CA GLU A 136 6.71 40.32 9.05
C GLU A 136 7.14 41.16 10.26
#